data_AF-A0A815IVI2-F1
#
_entry.id   AF-A0A815IVI2-F1
#
_cell.length_a   1.000
_cell.length_b   1.000
_cell.length_c   1.000
_cell.angle_alpha   90.00
_cell.angle_beta   90.00
_cell.angle_gamma   90.00
#
_symmetry.space_group_name_H-M   'P 1'
#
loop_
_entity.id
_entity.type
_entity.pdbx_description
1 polymer ?
#
loop_
_entity_poly.entity_id
_entity_poly.type
_entity_poly.pdbx_seq_one_letter_code
_entity_poly.pdbx_strand_id
1 'polypeptide(L)'
;DMEKRRNWFIDIYISLGMLLCDLSIINDKTSTYLTYIFKNLQKHIDINDGKLTNLHYKYSLLKKSYGRVWKLLLKQIEEKSSSQQQEYDNKLLQLYQAMNMKYLIAYQERLIIAKYPQSYILF
;
A
#
# COMPACT_ATOMS: atom_id res chain seq x y z
N ASP A 1 -6.56 31.02 -3.79
CA ASP A 1 -6.90 29.92 -2.86
C ASP A 1 -5.69 29.27 -2.23
N MET A 2 -5.61 29.38 -0.91
CA MET A 2 -4.60 28.68 -0.11
C MET A 2 -4.79 27.15 -0.14
N GLU A 3 -6.03 26.67 -0.22
CA GLU A 3 -6.33 25.24 -0.28
C GLU A 3 -5.84 24.60 -1.59
N LYS A 4 -6.01 25.28 -2.73
CA LYS A 4 -5.49 24.80 -4.03
C LYS A 4 -3.98 24.64 -4.00
N ARG A 5 -3.28 25.62 -3.40
CA ARG A 5 -1.82 25.56 -3.23
C ARG A 5 -1.38 24.41 -2.32
N ARG A 6 -2.12 24.16 -1.23
CA ARG A 6 -1.88 23.00 -0.35
C ARG A 6 -2.06 21.68 -1.11
N ASN A 7 -3.10 21.55 -1.91
CA ASN A 7 -3.35 20.34 -2.69
C ASN A 7 -2.24 20.10 -3.73
N TRP A 8 -1.80 21.15 -4.44
CA TRP A 8 -0.66 21.03 -5.35
C TRP A 8 0.63 20.62 -4.63
N PHE A 9 0.88 21.20 -3.46
CA PHE A 9 2.03 20.81 -2.64
C PHE A 9 1.98 19.32 -2.29
N ILE A 10 0.82 18.82 -1.84
CA ILE A 10 0.62 17.40 -1.53
C ILE A 10 0.89 16.53 -2.75
N ASP A 11 0.28 16.85 -3.90
CA ASP A 11 0.38 16.02 -5.10
C ASP A 11 1.83 15.96 -5.64
N ILE A 12 2.58 17.09 -5.58
CA ILE A 12 4.00 17.14 -5.93
C ILE A 12 4.84 16.28 -4.97
N TYR A 13 4.63 16.41 -3.66
CA TYR A 13 5.39 15.66 -2.66
C TYR A 13 5.08 14.17 -2.69
N ILE A 14 3.83 13.78 -2.99
CA ILE A 14 3.47 12.37 -3.19
C ILE A 14 4.23 11.81 -4.40
N SER A 15 4.21 12.53 -5.53
CA SER A 15 4.92 12.11 -6.75
C SER A 15 6.42 11.99 -6.53
N LEU A 16 7.03 12.97 -5.86
CA LEU A 16 8.44 12.94 -5.47
C LEU A 16 8.75 11.77 -4.54
N GLY A 17 7.92 11.56 -3.51
CA GLY A 17 8.08 10.45 -2.57
C GLY A 17 7.99 9.08 -3.24
N MET A 18 7.11 8.93 -4.24
CA MET A 18 6.97 7.68 -5.00
C MET A 18 8.23 7.39 -5.82
N LEU A 19 8.77 8.39 -6.53
CA LEU A 19 10.02 8.26 -7.28
C LEU A 19 11.20 7.92 -6.37
N LEU A 20 11.27 8.55 -5.19
CA LEU A 20 12.31 8.26 -4.21
C LEU A 20 12.19 6.85 -3.62
N CYS A 21 10.98 6.35 -3.42
CA CYS A 21 10.78 4.94 -3.05
C CYS A 21 11.42 4.03 -4.09
N ASP A 22 11.18 4.28 -5.37
CA ASP A 22 11.71 3.45 -6.45
C ASP A 22 13.24 3.57 -6.57
N LEU A 23 13.80 4.78 -6.41
CA LEU A 23 15.25 5.00 -6.38
C LEU A 23 15.93 4.37 -5.17
N SER A 24 15.24 4.28 -4.02
CA SER A 24 15.82 3.71 -2.80
C SER A 24 16.10 2.21 -2.88
N ILE A 25 15.43 1.51 -3.81
CA ILE A 25 15.73 0.11 -4.12
C ILE A 25 17.15 -0.02 -4.69
N ILE A 26 17.62 0.99 -5.42
CA ILE A 26 18.94 1.03 -6.07
C ILE A 26 19.98 1.71 -5.18
N ASN A 27 19.59 2.75 -4.43
CA ASN A 27 20.50 3.57 -3.64
C ASN A 27 19.94 3.93 -2.25
N ASP A 28 20.53 3.35 -1.21
CA ASP A 28 20.08 3.48 0.18
C ASP A 28 20.25 4.91 0.77
N LYS A 29 21.06 5.76 0.14
CA LYS A 29 21.29 7.16 0.58
C LYS A 29 20.01 8.02 0.55
N THR A 30 18.99 7.60 -0.19
CA THR A 30 17.70 8.32 -0.32
C THR A 30 16.75 8.10 0.86
N SER A 31 17.05 7.14 1.75
CA SER A 31 16.20 6.70 2.86
C SER A 31 15.90 7.81 3.90
N THR A 32 16.85 8.71 4.15
CA THR A 32 16.68 9.85 5.07
C THR A 32 15.77 10.93 4.50
N TYR A 33 15.96 11.27 3.22
CA TYR A 33 15.17 12.26 2.51
C TYR A 33 13.72 11.80 2.34
N LEU A 34 13.51 10.51 2.09
CA LEU A 34 12.18 9.91 2.02
C LEU A 34 11.42 10.03 3.35
N THR A 35 12.09 9.77 4.48
CA THR A 35 11.49 9.96 5.81
C THR A 35 11.14 11.43 6.08
N TYR A 36 11.95 12.38 5.61
CA TYR A 36 11.65 13.81 5.71
C TYR A 36 10.39 14.20 4.92
N ILE A 37 10.29 13.74 3.66
CA ILE A 37 9.11 13.95 2.82
C ILE A 37 7.85 13.39 3.47
N PHE A 38 7.93 12.15 3.97
CA PHE A 38 6.79 11.50 4.61
C PHE A 38 6.31 12.25 5.85
N LYS A 39 7.24 12.70 6.72
CA LYS A 39 6.92 13.53 7.90
C LYS A 39 6.32 14.89 7.52
N ASN A 40 6.76 15.50 6.42
CA ASN A 40 6.17 16.75 5.97
C ASN A 40 4.77 16.57 5.41
N LEU A 41 4.53 15.51 4.63
CA LEU A 41 3.19 15.18 4.13
C LEU A 41 2.19 14.98 5.28
N GLN A 42 2.58 14.28 6.34
CA GLN A 42 1.73 14.05 7.53
C GLN A 42 1.25 15.33 8.23
N LYS A 43 1.90 16.48 8.02
CA LYS A 43 1.45 17.77 8.56
C LYS A 43 0.28 18.38 7.77
N HIS A 44 0.07 17.91 6.54
CA HIS A 44 -0.87 18.50 5.59
C HIS A 44 -1.99 17.56 5.16
N ILE A 45 -1.81 16.24 5.32
CA ILE A 45 -2.79 15.21 4.98
C ILE A 45 -2.79 14.09 6.03
N ASP A 46 -3.97 13.51 6.29
CA ASP A 46 -4.09 12.33 7.16
C ASP A 46 -3.32 11.14 6.55
N ILE A 47 -2.72 10.33 7.41
CA ILE A 47 -1.99 9.12 7.00
C ILE A 47 -2.90 8.07 6.35
N ASN A 48 -4.20 8.14 6.64
CA ASN A 48 -5.23 7.23 6.17
C ASN A 48 -5.95 7.74 4.92
N ASP A 49 -5.55 8.90 4.39
CA ASP A 49 -6.13 9.47 3.19
C ASP A 49 -5.82 8.62 1.95
N GLY A 50 -6.82 8.47 1.08
CA GLY A 50 -6.70 7.69 -0.16
C GLY A 50 -5.56 8.15 -1.05
N LYS A 51 -5.26 9.46 -1.10
CA LYS A 51 -4.15 10.02 -1.89
C LYS A 51 -2.79 9.53 -1.41
N LEU A 52 -2.61 9.40 -0.09
CA LEU A 52 -1.32 8.99 0.50
C LEU A 52 -1.12 7.48 0.49
N THR A 53 -2.21 6.70 0.32
CA THR A 53 -2.21 5.24 0.52
C THR A 53 -1.12 4.51 -0.27
N ASN A 54 -0.95 4.84 -1.56
CA ASN A 54 0.08 4.20 -2.39
C ASN A 54 1.51 4.52 -1.94
N LEU A 55 1.78 5.77 -1.59
CA LEU A 55 3.08 6.17 -1.05
C LEU A 55 3.34 5.53 0.30
N HIS A 56 2.34 5.52 1.19
CA HIS A 56 2.45 4.93 2.51
C HIS A 56 2.70 3.41 2.44
N TYR A 57 2.07 2.73 1.49
CA TYR A 57 2.33 1.32 1.18
C TYR A 57 3.79 1.09 0.78
N LYS A 58 4.29 1.79 -0.25
CA LYS A 58 5.69 1.64 -0.72
C LYS A 58 6.70 2.00 0.37
N TYR A 59 6.48 3.12 1.06
CA TYR A 59 7.34 3.57 2.16
C TYR A 59 7.43 2.53 3.28
N SER A 60 6.29 1.98 3.70
CA SER A 60 6.25 0.99 4.78
C SER A 60 6.91 -0.32 4.38
N LEU A 61 6.78 -0.71 3.11
CA LEU A 61 7.43 -1.91 2.57
C LEU A 61 8.95 -1.76 2.57
N LEU A 62 9.47 -0.61 2.12
CA LEU A 62 10.91 -0.29 2.14
C LEU A 62 11.48 -0.30 3.57
N LYS A 63 10.73 0.22 4.54
CA LYS A 63 11.10 0.20 5.96
C LYS A 63 10.83 -1.15 6.64
N LYS A 64 10.45 -2.20 5.90
CA LYS A 64 10.09 -3.53 6.41
C LYS A 64 9.04 -3.50 7.54
N SER A 65 8.18 -2.48 7.53
CA SER A 65 7.12 -2.29 8.51
C SER A 65 5.87 -3.08 8.10
N TYR A 66 6.00 -4.41 8.02
CA TYR A 66 4.99 -5.29 7.44
C TYR A 66 3.63 -5.21 8.12
N GLY A 67 3.56 -4.99 9.44
CA GLY A 67 2.29 -4.80 10.13
C GLY A 67 1.50 -3.56 9.66
N ARG A 68 2.20 -2.49 9.28
CA ARG A 68 1.56 -1.29 8.69
C ARG A 68 1.05 -1.57 7.29
N VAL A 69 1.87 -2.26 6.49
CA VAL A 69 1.48 -2.70 5.14
C VAL A 69 0.24 -3.59 5.22
N TRP A 70 0.22 -4.54 6.16
CA TRP A 70 -0.90 -5.44 6.40
C TRP A 70 -2.19 -4.67 6.70
N LYS A 71 -2.14 -3.74 7.67
CA LYS A 71 -3.29 -2.90 8.02
C LYS A 71 -3.80 -2.07 6.84
N LEU A 72 -2.89 -1.50 6.03
CA LEU A 72 -3.26 -0.72 4.85
C LEU A 72 -3.95 -1.59 3.80
N LEU A 73 -3.43 -2.80 3.53
CA LEU A 73 -4.02 -3.73 2.57
C LEU A 73 -5.42 -4.16 3.00
N LEU A 74 -5.62 -4.50 4.27
CA LEU A 74 -6.96 -4.86 4.78
C LEU A 74 -7.96 -3.72 4.61
N LYS A 75 -7.57 -2.49 4.94
CA LYS A 75 -8.43 -1.32 4.72
C LYS A 75 -8.79 -1.14 3.24
N GLN A 76 -7.82 -1.34 2.33
CA GLN A 76 -8.10 -1.26 0.89
C GLN A 76 -9.01 -2.39 0.41
N ILE A 77 -8.92 -3.59 0.97
CA ILE A 77 -9.82 -4.70 0.62
C ILE A 77 -11.27 -4.33 1.01
N GLU A 78 -11.48 -3.69 2.15
CA GLU A 78 -12.82 -3.26 2.61
C GLU A 78 -13.43 -2.16 1.73
N GLU A 79 -12.62 -1.23 1.23
CA GLU A 79 -13.11 -0.05 0.47
C GLU A 79 -13.33 -0.31 -1.04
N LYS A 80 -12.71 -1.37 -1.60
CA LYS A 80 -12.64 -1.57 -3.06
C LYS A 80 -13.71 -2.54 -3.57
N SER A 81 -14.05 -2.42 -4.86
CA SER A 81 -14.98 -3.33 -5.54
C SER A 81 -14.40 -4.74 -5.62
N SER A 82 -15.26 -5.77 -5.73
CA SER A 82 -14.83 -7.17 -5.79
C SER A 82 -13.76 -7.46 -6.85
N SER A 83 -13.84 -6.81 -8.02
CA SER A 83 -12.84 -6.90 -9.08
C SER A 83 -11.45 -6.40 -8.67
N GLN A 84 -11.39 -5.34 -7.87
CA GLN A 84 -10.13 -4.74 -7.39
C GLN A 84 -9.61 -5.46 -6.14
N GLN A 85 -10.50 -6.01 -5.30
CA GLN A 85 -10.12 -6.71 -4.07
C GLN A 85 -9.17 -7.89 -4.35
N GLN A 86 -9.35 -8.61 -5.47
CA GLN A 86 -8.47 -9.73 -5.83
C GLN A 86 -7.00 -9.30 -5.94
N GLU A 87 -6.71 -8.12 -6.49
CA GLU A 87 -5.35 -7.59 -6.57
C GLU A 87 -4.75 -7.32 -5.18
N TYR A 88 -5.56 -6.82 -4.24
CA TYR A 88 -5.12 -6.56 -2.87
C TYR A 88 -4.96 -7.85 -2.06
N ASP A 89 -5.84 -8.83 -2.27
CA ASP A 89 -5.71 -10.16 -1.68
C ASP A 89 -4.43 -10.87 -2.18
N ASN A 90 -4.03 -10.67 -3.44
CA ASN A 90 -2.75 -11.14 -3.98
C ASN A 90 -1.55 -10.41 -3.35
N LYS A 91 -1.62 -9.08 -3.15
CA LYS A 91 -0.57 -8.33 -2.42
C LYS A 91 -0.46 -8.78 -0.97
N LEU A 92 -1.59 -9.13 -0.34
CA LEU A 92 -1.64 -9.66 1.02
C LEU A 92 -0.95 -11.03 1.12
N LEU A 93 -1.16 -11.90 0.12
CA LEU A 93 -0.44 -13.17 0.00
C LEU A 93 1.07 -12.97 -0.13
N GLN A 94 1.52 -12.04 -0.98
CA GLN A 94 2.94 -11.69 -1.11
C GLN A 94 3.54 -11.17 0.21
N LEU A 95 2.77 -10.41 0.98
CA LEU A 95 3.19 -9.95 2.31
C LEU A 95 3.36 -11.12 3.28
N TYR A 96 2.42 -12.07 3.31
CA TYR A 96 2.54 -13.28 4.15
C TYR A 96 3.72 -14.16 3.75
N GLN A 97 4.01 -14.26 2.44
CA GLN A 97 5.21 -14.91 1.92
C GLN A 97 6.49 -14.20 2.41
N ALA A 98 6.54 -12.87 2.32
CA ALA A 98 7.67 -12.08 2.83
C ALA A 98 7.89 -12.22 4.34
N MET A 99 6.81 -12.42 5.11
CA MET A 99 6.86 -12.70 6.55
C MET A 99 7.06 -14.18 6.90
N ASN A 100 7.11 -15.07 5.90
CA ASN A 100 7.21 -16.54 6.07
C ASN A 100 6.08 -17.15 6.93
N MET A 101 4.87 -16.61 6.83
CA MET A 101 3.70 -17.04 7.62
C MET A 101 2.95 -18.19 6.93
N LYS A 102 3.53 -19.40 6.94
CA LYS A 102 3.04 -20.58 6.19
C LYS A 102 1.54 -20.87 6.33
N TYR A 103 1.01 -20.77 7.55
CA TYR A 103 -0.41 -21.00 7.80
C TYR A 103 -1.30 -19.96 7.10
N LEU A 104 -0.93 -18.68 7.18
CA LEU A 104 -1.68 -17.59 6.55
C LEU A 104 -1.59 -17.65 5.03
N ILE A 105 -0.46 -18.08 4.47
CA ILE A 105 -0.29 -18.32 3.03
C ILE A 105 -1.30 -19.37 2.57
N ALA A 106 -1.30 -20.55 3.20
CA ALA A 106 -2.19 -21.64 2.83
C ALA A 106 -3.68 -21.32 3.03
N TYR A 107 -4.00 -20.48 4.02
CA TYR A 107 -5.36 -19.97 4.23
C TYR A 107 -5.76 -18.99 3.11
N GLN A 108 -4.91 -18.01 2.83
CA GLN A 108 -5.20 -16.95 1.85
C GLN A 108 -5.32 -17.52 0.42
N GLU A 109 -4.50 -18.50 0.05
CA GLU A 109 -4.59 -19.17 -1.26
C GLU A 109 -5.95 -19.84 -1.45
N ARG A 110 -6.45 -20.56 -0.44
CA ARG A 110 -7.78 -21.19 -0.47
C ARG A 110 -8.88 -20.14 -0.53
N LEU A 111 -8.73 -19.06 0.24
CA LEU A 111 -9.71 -17.98 0.29
C LEU A 111 -9.85 -17.30 -1.07
N ILE A 112 -8.75 -17.01 -1.77
CA ILE A 112 -8.75 -16.37 -3.09
C ILE A 112 -9.52 -17.23 -4.10
N ILE A 113 -9.27 -18.54 -4.13
CA ILE A 113 -9.95 -19.47 -5.04
C ILE A 113 -11.46 -19.49 -4.78
N ALA A 114 -11.88 -19.54 -3.52
CA ALA A 114 -13.28 -19.59 -3.14
C ALA A 114 -14.00 -18.24 -3.36
N LYS A 115 -13.32 -17.12 -3.10
CA LYS A 115 -13.87 -15.77 -3.17
C LYS A 115 -13.99 -15.26 -4.61
N TYR A 116 -13.11 -15.71 -5.51
CA TYR A 116 -13.04 -15.27 -6.90
C TYR A 116 -13.13 -16.43 -7.91
N PRO A 117 -14.28 -17.12 -7.98
CA PRO A 117 -14.48 -18.20 -8.95
C PRO A 117 -14.52 -17.64 -10.38
N GLN A 118 -14.00 -18.41 -11.35
CA GLN A 118 -13.98 -18.02 -12.77
C GLN A 118 -15.38 -17.92 -13.39
N SER A 119 -16.32 -18.71 -12.88
CA SER A 119 -17.70 -18.77 -13.35
C SER A 119 -18.64 -18.90 -12.15
N TYR A 120 -19.89 -18.52 -12.35
CA TYR A 120 -20.94 -18.83 -11.38
C TYR A 120 -21.05 -20.34 -11.19
N ILE A 121 -21.33 -20.75 -9.95
CA ILE A 121 -21.63 -22.13 -9.62
C ILE A 121 -22.99 -22.46 -10.25
N LEU A 122 -23.07 -23.60 -10.93
CA LEU A 122 -24.31 -24.08 -11.54
C LEU A 122 -25.34 -24.38 -10.44
N PHE A 123 -26.60 -24.02 -10.68
CA PHE A 123 -27.73 -24.28 -9.80
C PHE A 123 -28.23 -25.72 -9.93
#